data_AF-A0A7V6G276-F1
#
_entry.id   AF-A0A7V6G276-F1
#
_cell.length_a   1.000
_cell.length_b   1.000
_cell.length_c   1.000
_cell.angle_alpha   90.00
_cell.angle_beta   90.00
_cell.angle_gamma   90.00
#
_symmetry.space_group_name_H-M   'P 1'
#
loop_
_entity.id
_entity.type
_entity.pdbx_description
1 polymer ?
#
loop_
_entity_poly.entity_id
_entity_poly.type
_entity_poly.pdbx_seq_one_letter_code
_entity_poly.pdbx_strand_id
1 'polypeptide(L)'
;VGAVLTGAIFGDHCSPISDTTILSSMGAASDHLDHVKTQLPYSIAVAVLSVVVGYIPVAAGLSIWIVLPLSMVVTALFVYLVGKPVYSGEVEVSSSEK
;
A
#
# COMPACT_ATOMS: atom_id res chain seq x y z
N VAL A 1 -10.43 16.36 9.34
CA VAL A 1 -10.75 15.01 9.87
C VAL A 1 -10.26 13.91 8.95
N GLY A 2 -10.62 13.90 7.66
CA GLY A 2 -10.20 12.84 6.71
C GLY A 2 -8.69 12.53 6.70
N ALA A 3 -7.83 13.55 6.61
CA ALA A 3 -6.37 13.36 6.64
C ALA A 3 -5.85 12.66 7.91
N VAL A 4 -6.47 12.93 9.07
CA VAL A 4 -6.10 12.31 10.34
C VAL A 4 -6.53 10.85 10.37
N LEU A 5 -7.74 10.55 9.89
CA LEU A 5 -8.24 9.17 9.79
C LEU A 5 -7.37 8.34 8.83
N THR A 6 -7.06 8.88 7.65
CA THR A 6 -6.20 8.20 6.68
C THR A 6 -4.77 8.04 7.20
N GLY A 7 -4.24 9.02 7.95
CA GLY A 7 -2.93 8.91 8.59
C GLY A 7 -2.89 7.83 9.68
N ALA A 8 -3.96 7.68 10.47
CA ALA A 8 -4.07 6.60 11.45
C ALA A 8 -4.11 5.22 10.77
N ILE A 9 -4.87 5.07 9.68
CA ILE A 9 -4.94 3.83 8.88
C ILE A 9 -3.56 3.49 8.29
N PHE A 10 -2.87 4.48 7.73
CA PHE A 10 -1.50 4.31 7.23
C PHE A 10 -0.55 3.81 8.33
N GLY A 11 -0.64 4.39 9.53
CA GLY A 11 0.18 3.99 10.68
C GLY A 11 -0.09 2.56 11.12
N ASP A 12 -1.36 2.15 11.18
CA ASP A 12 -1.76 0.78 11.51
C ASP A 12 -1.14 -0.24 10.55
N HIS A 13 -1.21 0.05 9.25
CA HIS A 13 -0.75 -0.83 8.17
C HIS A 13 0.79 -0.94 8.03
N CYS A 14 1.53 0.02 8.59
CA CYS A 14 3.00 0.04 8.52
C CYS A 14 3.67 -0.29 9.85
N SER A 15 2.90 -0.35 10.94
CA SER A 15 3.45 -0.54 12.28
C SER A 15 3.68 -2.02 12.57
N PRO A 16 4.92 -2.43 12.96
CA PRO A 16 5.21 -3.79 13.41
C PRO A 16 4.64 -4.11 14.80
N ILE A 17 3.91 -3.18 15.42
CA ILE A 17 3.31 -3.37 16.74
C ILE A 17 1.77 -3.32 16.65
N SER A 18 1.21 -3.03 15.47
CA SER A 18 -0.24 -3.06 15.29
C SER A 18 -0.78 -4.49 15.37
N ASP A 19 -1.86 -4.67 16.13
CA ASP A 19 -2.61 -5.93 16.23
C ASP A 19 -3.09 -6.41 14.85
N THR A 20 -3.53 -5.49 13.98
CA THR A 20 -3.95 -5.80 12.61
C THR A 20 -2.80 -6.37 11.78
N THR A 21 -1.61 -5.77 11.90
CA THR A 21 -0.42 -6.17 11.15
C THR A 21 0.13 -7.51 11.65
N ILE A 22 0.07 -7.75 12.95
CA ILE A 22 0.41 -9.06 13.54
C ILE A 22 -0.53 -10.14 12.98
N LEU A 23 -1.85 -9.93 13.06
CA LEU A 23 -2.84 -10.88 12.55
C LEU A 23 -2.73 -11.10 11.03
N SER A 24 -2.49 -10.04 10.25
CA SER A 24 -2.30 -10.15 8.80
C SER A 24 -1.05 -10.96 8.43
N SER A 25 0.08 -10.73 9.13
CA SER A 25 1.32 -11.47 8.91
C SER A 25 1.20 -12.97 9.24
N MET A 26 0.46 -13.30 10.32
CA MET A 26 0.16 -14.68 10.69
C MET A 26 -0.74 -15.36 9.65
N GLY A 27 -1.75 -14.65 9.14
CA GLY A 27 -2.63 -15.15 8.07
C GLY A 27 -1.89 -15.38 6.74
N ALA A 28 -0.83 -14.62 6.46
CA ALA A 28 0.02 -14.77 5.29
C ALA A 28 1.13 -15.85 5.47
N ALA A 29 1.22 -16.51 6.63
CA ALA A 29 2.29 -17.45 6.98
C ALA A 29 3.71 -16.89 6.75
N SER A 30 3.87 -15.57 6.90
CA SER A 30 5.12 -14.85 6.69
C SER A 30 5.70 -14.38 8.01
N ASP A 31 7.02 -14.30 8.11
CA ASP A 31 7.67 -13.66 9.24
C ASP A 31 7.18 -12.21 9.39
N HIS A 32 6.80 -11.86 10.62
CA HIS A 32 6.11 -10.60 10.92
C HIS A 32 6.92 -9.38 10.45
N LEU A 33 8.23 -9.39 10.71
CA LEU A 33 9.09 -8.28 10.34
C LEU A 33 9.27 -8.16 8.81
N ASP A 34 9.26 -9.28 8.09
CA ASP A 34 9.40 -9.29 6.64
C ASP A 34 8.09 -8.89 5.93
N HIS A 35 6.94 -9.26 6.51
CA HIS A 35 5.64 -8.73 6.13
C HIS A 35 5.60 -7.20 6.19
N VAL A 36 6.03 -6.60 7.30
CA VAL A 36 6.06 -5.15 7.48
C VAL A 36 7.04 -4.48 6.51
N LYS A 37 8.25 -5.04 6.37
CA LYS A 37 9.27 -4.49 5.46
C LYS A 37 8.81 -4.45 4.01
N THR A 38 8.07 -5.47 3.56
CA THR A 38 7.54 -5.51 2.21
C THR A 38 6.37 -4.54 2.02
N GLN A 39 5.55 -4.30 3.05
CA GLN A 39 4.44 -3.34 3.01
C GLN A 39 4.86 -1.88 3.05
N LEU A 40 5.86 -1.54 3.85
CA LEU A 40 6.35 -0.17 4.05
C LEU A 40 6.56 0.62 2.74
N PRO A 41 7.27 0.11 1.71
CA PRO A 41 7.49 0.84 0.47
C PRO A 41 6.18 1.12 -0.29
N TYR A 42 5.22 0.19 -0.30
CA TYR A 42 3.92 0.39 -0.96
C TYR A 42 3.10 1.44 -0.23
N SER A 43 3.01 1.33 1.10
CA SER A 43 2.25 2.27 1.93
C SER A 43 2.80 3.69 1.85
N ILE A 44 4.12 3.87 1.85
CA ILE A 44 4.75 5.19 1.68
C ILE A 44 4.43 5.78 0.31
N ALA A 45 4.51 4.97 -0.76
CA ALA A 45 4.18 5.45 -2.11
C ALA A 45 2.74 5.97 -2.19
N VAL A 46 1.78 5.22 -1.64
CA VAL A 46 0.37 5.63 -1.60
C VAL A 46 0.17 6.85 -0.71
N ALA A 47 0.84 6.93 0.45
CA ALA A 47 0.77 8.09 1.33
C ALA A 47 1.22 9.36 0.61
N VAL A 48 2.37 9.33 -0.08
CA VAL A 48 2.89 10.47 -0.85
C VAL A 48 1.93 10.85 -1.98
N LEU A 49 1.43 9.88 -2.76
CA LEU A 49 0.46 10.14 -3.82
C LEU A 49 -0.83 10.77 -3.29
N SER A 50 -1.34 10.29 -2.16
CA SER A 50 -2.58 10.82 -1.55
C SER A 50 -2.41 12.28 -1.10
N VAL A 51 -1.24 12.66 -0.60
CA VAL A 51 -0.94 14.03 -0.20
C VAL A 51 -0.82 14.94 -1.43
N VAL A 52 -0.02 14.53 -2.41
CA VAL A 52 0.31 15.37 -3.58
C VAL A 52 -0.85 15.51 -4.54
N VAL A 53 -1.61 14.44 -4.79
CA VAL A 53 -2.65 14.40 -5.82
C VAL A 53 -4.06 14.55 -5.21
N GLY A 54 -4.23 14.20 -3.93
CA GLY A 54 -5.52 14.28 -3.24
C GLY A 54 -5.62 15.50 -2.34
N TYR A 55 -4.92 15.49 -1.21
CA TYR A 55 -5.11 16.50 -0.15
C TYR A 55 -4.68 17.90 -0.55
N ILE A 56 -3.51 18.07 -1.17
CA ILE A 56 -3.02 19.41 -1.57
C ILE A 56 -3.96 20.07 -2.59
N PRO A 57 -4.38 19.40 -3.69
CA PRO A 57 -5.28 20.02 -4.66
C PRO A 57 -6.65 20.36 -4.09
N VAL A 58 -7.22 19.49 -3.25
CA VAL A 58 -8.48 19.79 -2.54
C VAL A 58 -8.31 20.98 -1.60
N ALA A 59 -7.19 21.05 -0.86
CA ALA A 59 -6.89 22.18 0.02
C ALA A 59 -6.66 23.49 -0.76
N ALA A 60 -6.17 23.41 -2.00
CA ALA A 60 -6.03 24.55 -2.90
C ALA A 60 -7.35 25.01 -3.56
N GLY A 61 -8.46 24.32 -3.29
CA GLY A 61 -9.80 24.70 -3.76
C GLY A 61 -10.31 23.95 -4.99
N LEU A 62 -9.64 22.88 -5.42
CA LEU A 62 -10.17 22.03 -6.50
C LEU A 62 -11.39 21.24 -6.03
N SER A 63 -12.38 21.11 -6.92
CA SER A 63 -13.59 20.34 -6.66
C SER A 63 -13.27 18.86 -6.42
N ILE A 64 -13.83 18.32 -5.33
CA ILE A 64 -13.59 16.93 -4.89
C ILE A 64 -14.04 15.91 -5.94
N TRP A 65 -15.08 16.23 -6.71
CA TRP A 65 -15.62 15.39 -7.77
C TRP A 65 -14.64 15.18 -8.92
N ILE A 66 -13.66 16.06 -9.08
CA ILE A 66 -12.60 15.95 -10.09
C ILE A 66 -11.38 15.26 -9.48
N VAL A 67 -10.98 15.67 -8.27
CA VAL A 67 -9.77 15.15 -7.62
C VAL A 67 -9.88 13.67 -7.29
N LEU A 68 -11.07 13.20 -6.90
CA LEU A 68 -11.28 11.80 -6.51
C LEU A 68 -11.07 10.82 -7.68
N PRO A 69 -11.75 10.94 -8.84
CA PRO A 69 -11.46 10.07 -9.98
C PRO A 69 -10.04 10.28 -10.52
N LEU A 70 -9.52 11.51 -10.49
CA LEU A 70 -8.14 11.79 -10.92
C LEU A 70 -7.11 11.03 -10.06
N SER A 71 -7.22 11.11 -8.75
CA SER A 71 -6.31 10.42 -7.81
C SER A 71 -6.40 8.89 -7.94
N MET A 72 -7.59 8.34 -8.20
CA MET A 72 -7.76 6.92 -8.52
C MET A 72 -6.98 6.53 -9.78
N VAL A 73 -7.13 7.29 -10.86
CA VAL A 73 -6.43 7.03 -12.14
C VAL A 73 -4.92 7.18 -11.97
N VAL A 74 -4.45 8.22 -11.27
CA VAL A 74 -3.02 8.45 -11.05
C VAL A 74 -2.41 7.32 -10.22
N THR A 75 -3.11 6.84 -9.18
CA THR A 75 -2.63 5.72 -8.37
C THR A 75 -2.55 4.44 -9.21
N ALA A 76 -3.57 4.15 -10.02
CA ALA A 76 -3.54 3.00 -10.93
C ALA A 76 -2.38 3.11 -11.93
N LEU A 77 -2.21 4.26 -12.59
CA LEU A 77 -1.11 4.50 -13.52
C LEU A 77 0.25 4.36 -12.85
N PHE A 78 0.42 4.85 -11.63
CA PHE A 78 1.66 4.69 -10.88
C PHE A 78 2.00 3.20 -10.69
N VAL A 79 1.01 2.38 -10.30
CA VAL A 79 1.20 0.93 -10.17
C VAL A 79 1.51 0.28 -11.51
N TYR A 80 0.84 0.65 -12.59
CA TYR A 80 1.10 0.09 -13.93
C TYR A 80 2.47 0.47 -14.51
N LEU A 81 2.96 1.67 -14.22
CA LEU A 81 4.24 2.17 -14.76
C LEU A 81 5.45 1.72 -13.93
N VAL A 82 5.29 1.65 -12.60
CA VAL A 82 6.40 1.31 -11.67
C VAL A 82 6.38 -0.17 -11.30
N GLY A 83 5.20 -0.79 -11.27
CA GLY A 83 5.03 -2.20 -10.94
C GLY A 83 5.66 -3.08 -12.01
N LYS A 84 6.50 -4.02 -11.57
CA LYS A 84 7.01 -5.08 -12.43
C LYS A 84 6.04 -6.27 -12.39
N PRO A 85 5.77 -6.93 -13.52
CA PRO A 85 4.99 -8.16 -13.53
C PRO A 85 5.74 -9.23 -12.72
N VAL A 86 5.04 -9.90 -11.82
CA VAL A 86 5.58 -11.02 -11.06
C VAL A 86 5.51 -12.25 -11.96
N TYR A 87 6.65 -12.71 -12.46
CA TYR A 87 6.73 -13.96 -13.21
C TYR A 87 6.65 -15.14 -12.22
N SER A 88 5.54 -15.87 -12.26
CA SER A 88 5.40 -17.14 -11.52
C SER A 88 6.05 -18.25 -12.35
N GLY A 89 7.34 -18.46 -12.15
CA GLY A 89 8.09 -19.61 -12.68
C GLY A 89 8.96 -20.15 -11.56
N GLU A 90 8.88 -21.45 -11.29
CA GLU A 90 9.51 -22.21 -10.18
C GLU A 90 8.63 -22.44 -8.93
N VAL A 91 7.53 -23.17 -9.11
CA VAL A 91 6.87 -23.93 -8.01
C VAL A 91 7.03 -25.45 -8.21
N GLU A 92 7.92 -25.91 -9.09
CA GLU A 92 7.93 -27.32 -9.54
C GLU A 92 9.10 -28.20 -9.07
N VAL A 93 10.03 -27.75 -8.19
CA VAL A 93 11.23 -28.57 -7.86
C VAL A 93 11.58 -28.70 -6.37
N SER A 94 10.69 -28.38 -5.42
CA SER A 94 11.02 -28.57 -3.98
C SER A 94 10.16 -29.56 -3.20
N SER A 95 9.07 -30.10 -3.78
CA SER A 95 8.23 -31.08 -3.06
C SER A 95 8.70 -32.54 -3.20
N SER A 96 9.88 -32.77 -3.78
CA SER A 96 10.46 -34.11 -3.97
C SER A 96 11.86 -34.23 -3.37
N GLU A 97 12.17 -33.55 -2.25
CA GLU A 97 13.32 -33.97 -1.44
C GLU A 97 13.21 -33.42 0.00
N LYS A 98 12.40 -34.09 0.83
CA LYS A 98 12.69 -34.44 2.23
C LYS A 98 11.53 -35.18 2.87
#